data_AF-A0AA42NDY5-F1
#
_entry.id   AF-A0AA42NDY5-F1
#
_cell.length_a   1.000
_cell.length_b   1.000
_cell.length_c   1.000
_cell.angle_alpha   90.00
_cell.angle_beta   90.00
_cell.angle_gamma   90.00
#
_symmetry.space_group_name_H-M   'P 1'
#
loop_
_entity.id
_entity.type
_entity.pdbx_description
1 polymer ?
#
loop_
_entity_poly.entity_id
_entity_poly.type
_entity_poly.pdbx_seq_one_letter_code
_entity_poly.pdbx_strand_id
1 'polypeptide(L)' 'MSNSSRGLMIAATLIIGGVMAFFLFLYLTGHDPDERPLSLMEWVIAGVLIGPGFGYLLKWRKTGGR' A
#
# COMPACT_ATOMS: atom_id res chain seq x y z
N MET A 1 -6.53 0.14 -23.31
CA MET A 1 -5.55 -0.35 -22.31
C MET A 1 -5.45 -1.87 -22.41
N SER A 2 -4.24 -2.43 -22.43
CA SER A 2 -4.06 -3.89 -22.31
C SER A 2 -4.49 -4.36 -20.91
N ASN A 3 -5.03 -5.59 -20.82
CA ASN A 3 -5.40 -6.21 -19.53
C ASN A 3 -4.22 -6.23 -18.55
N SER A 4 -2.99 -6.37 -19.06
CA SER A 4 -1.76 -6.31 -18.25
C SER A 4 -1.56 -4.91 -17.64
N SER A 5 -1.68 -3.85 -18.45
CA SER A 5 -1.56 -2.46 -17.98
C SER A 5 -2.61 -2.12 -16.92
N ARG A 6 -3.83 -2.66 -17.06
CA ARG A 6 -4.92 -2.45 -16.10
C ARG A 6 -4.63 -3.10 -14.75
N GLY A 7 -4.09 -4.32 -14.74
CA GLY A 7 -3.70 -5.01 -13.50
C GLY A 7 -2.60 -4.26 -12.74
N LEU A 8 -1.59 -3.77 -13.46
CA LEU A 8 -0.53 -2.95 -12.88
C LEU A 8 -1.05 -1.63 -12.31
N MET A 9 -1.94 -0.94 -13.04
CA MET A 9 -2.58 0.30 -12.57
C MET A 9 -3.37 0.10 -11.28
N ILE A 10 -4.12 -1.02 -11.16
CA ILE A 10 -4.86 -1.35 -9.93
C ILE A 10 -3.89 -1.56 -8.77
N ALA A 11 -2.83 -2.35 -8.97
CA ALA A 11 -1.82 -2.59 -7.95
C ALA A 11 -1.16 -1.27 -7.49
N ALA A 12 -0.73 -0.43 -8.43
CA ALA A 12 -0.12 0.86 -8.13
C ALA A 12 -1.08 1.79 -7.39
N THR A 13 -2.34 1.87 -7.81
CA THR A 13 -3.37 2.71 -7.17
C THR A 13 -3.60 2.27 -5.73
N LEU A 14 -3.68 0.95 -5.48
CA LEU A 14 -3.86 0.41 -4.12
C LEU A 14 -2.64 0.67 -3.23
N ILE A 15 -1.41 0.54 -3.76
CA ILE A 15 -0.20 0.84 -2.98
C ILE A 15 -0.16 2.32 -2.63
N ILE A 16 -0.33 3.21 -3.61
CA ILE A 16 -0.30 4.66 -3.39
C ILE A 16 -1.42 5.07 -2.42
N GLY A 17 -2.64 4.57 -2.64
CA GLY A 17 -3.78 4.84 -1.77
C GLY A 17 -3.57 4.34 -0.35
N GLY A 18 -3.04 3.13 -0.17
CA GLY A 18 -2.71 2.57 1.13
C GLY A 18 -1.65 3.37 1.88
N VAL A 19 -0.59 3.82 1.18
CA VAL A 19 0.45 4.67 1.76
C VAL A 19 -0.14 6.02 2.19
N MET A 20 -0.91 6.68 1.32
CA MET A 20 -1.55 7.97 1.65
C MET A 20 -2.51 7.84 2.84
N ALA A 21 -3.32 6.78 2.87
CA ALA A 21 -4.22 6.50 3.98
C ALA A 21 -3.45 6.25 5.30
N PHE A 22 -2.31 5.57 5.24
CA PHE A 22 -1.47 5.33 6.41
C PHE A 22 -0.85 6.62 6.95
N PHE A 23 -0.29 7.48 6.08
CA PHE A 23 0.24 8.78 6.52
C PHE A 23 -0.87 9.70 7.06
N LEU A 24 -2.05 9.68 6.46
CA LEU A 24 -3.22 10.40 7.01
C LEU A 24 -3.60 9.86 8.39
N PHE A 25 -3.58 8.54 8.59
CA PHE A 25 -3.82 7.93 9.89
C PHE A 25 -2.81 8.41 10.93
N LEU A 26 -1.51 8.38 10.63
CA LEU A 26 -0.46 8.89 11.54
C LEU A 26 -0.65 10.37 11.87
N TYR A 27 -0.99 11.19 10.88
CA TYR A 27 -1.29 12.61 11.09
C TYR A 27 -2.47 12.80 12.05
N LEU A 28 -3.57 12.08 11.84
CA LEU A 28 -4.77 12.20 12.68
C LEU A 28 -4.56 11.66 14.10
N THR A 29 -3.67 10.69 14.30
CA THR A 29 -3.31 10.16 15.63
C THR A 29 -2.18 10.93 16.31
N GLY A 30 -1.62 11.94 15.64
CA GLY A 30 -0.49 12.73 16.14
C GLY A 30 0.79 11.91 16.28
N HIS A 31 0.94 10.84 15.49
CA HIS A 31 2.17 10.06 15.46
C HIS A 31 3.14 10.63 14.42
N ASP A 32 4.23 11.20 14.89
CA ASP A 32 5.35 11.60 14.04
C ASP A 32 6.40 10.47 13.98
N PRO A 33 6.55 9.79 12.83
CA PRO A 33 7.53 8.71 12.68
C PRO A 33 8.99 9.21 12.67
N ASP A 34 9.22 10.51 12.46
CA ASP A 34 10.56 11.09 12.49
C ASP A 34 11.04 11.34 13.93
N GLU A 35 10.10 11.58 14.86
CA GLU A 35 10.41 11.77 16.29
C GLU A 35 10.41 10.46 17.08
N ARG A 36 9.47 9.54 16.76
CA ARG A 36 9.30 8.28 17.47
C ARG A 36 9.07 7.12 16.51
N PRO A 37 9.67 5.95 16.75
CA PRO A 37 9.47 4.79 15.88
C PRO A 37 8.04 4.28 15.96
N LEU A 38 7.57 3.74 14.83
CA LEU A 38 6.27 3.06 14.74
C LEU A 38 6.21 1.90 15.74
N SER A 39 5.12 1.87 16.50
CA SER A 39 4.70 0.76 17.33
C SER A 39 4.27 -0.44 16.49
N LEU A 40 4.16 -1.60 17.13
CA LEU A 40 3.64 -2.82 16.50
C LEU A 40 2.26 -2.60 15.87
N MET A 41 1.38 -1.82 16.51
CA MET A 41 0.03 -1.58 16.00
C MET A 41 0.05 -0.76 14.72
N GLU A 42 0.88 0.28 14.66
CA GLU A 42 1.02 1.10 13.45
C GLU A 42 1.61 0.28 12.29
N TRP A 43 2.55 -0.63 12.57
CA TRP A 43 3.04 -1.58 11.57
C TRP A 43 1.95 -2.53 11.05
N VAL A 44 1.08 -3.04 11.93
CA VAL A 44 -0.06 -3.88 11.51
C VAL A 44 -1.01 -3.08 10.62
N ILE A 45 -1.32 -1.84 11.00
CA ILE A 45 -2.19 -0.96 10.20
C ILE A 45 -1.56 -0.66 8.84
N ALA A 46 -0.27 -0.33 8.79
CA ALA A 46 0.46 -0.15 7.54
C ALA A 46 0.37 -1.39 6.64
N GLY A 47 0.57 -2.58 7.23
CA GLY A 47 0.45 -3.85 6.54
C GLY A 47 -0.94 -4.10 5.96
N VAL A 48 -2.00 -3.81 6.70
CA VAL A 48 -3.39 -3.96 6.25
C VAL A 48 -3.73 -2.97 5.12
N LEU A 49 -3.25 -1.74 5.20
CA LEU A 49 -3.55 -0.70 4.22
C LEU A 49 -2.76 -0.88 2.91
N ILE A 50 -1.50 -1.29 2.99
CA ILE A 50 -0.59 -1.33 1.83
C ILE A 50 -0.52 -2.75 1.23
N GLY A 51 -0.59 -3.78 2.08
CA GLY A 51 -0.42 -5.19 1.71
C GLY A 51 -1.30 -5.68 0.56
N PRO A 52 -2.60 -5.34 0.49
CA PRO A 52 -3.45 -5.73 -0.63
C PRO A 52 -2.90 -5.26 -2.00
N GLY A 53 -2.31 -4.07 -2.07
CA GLY A 53 -1.71 -3.55 -3.30
C GLY A 53 -0.55 -4.42 -3.82
N PHE A 54 0.30 -4.90 -2.92
CA PHE A 54 1.34 -5.87 -3.26
C PHE A 54 0.77 -7.24 -3.66
N GLY A 55 -0.35 -7.67 -3.07
CA GLY A 55 -1.08 -8.86 -3.51
C GLY A 55 -1.53 -8.77 -4.98
N TYR A 56 -2.08 -7.62 -5.39
CA TYR A 56 -2.43 -7.36 -6.79
C TYR A 56 -1.20 -7.28 -7.69
N LEU A 57 -0.10 -6.70 -7.22
CA LEU A 57 1.15 -6.63 -7.97
C LEU A 57 1.72 -8.04 -8.25
N LEU A 58 1.73 -8.90 -7.25
CA LEU A 58 2.17 -10.30 -7.39
C LEU A 58 1.25 -11.09 -8.33
N LYS A 59 -0.07 -10.87 -8.25
CA LYS A 59 -1.04 -11.47 -9.17
C LYS A 59 -0.79 -11.03 -10.61
N TRP A 60 -0.55 -9.73 -10.84
CA TRP A 60 -0.19 -9.20 -12.15
C TRP A 60 1.10 -9.82 -12.70
N ARG A 61 2.15 -9.92 -11.88
CA ARG A 61 3.42 -10.56 -12.26
C ARG A 61 3.20 -12.02 -12.72
N LYS A 62 2.41 -12.80 -11.97
CA LYS A 62 2.11 -14.21 -12.32
C LYS A 62 1.27 -14.36 -13.58
N THR A 63 0.44 -13.39 -13.92
CA THR A 63 -0.46 -13.45 -15.09
C THR A 63 0.15 -12.87 -16.37
N GLY A 64 1.48 -12.70 -16.41
CA GLY A 64 2.18 -12.25 -17.61
C GLY A 64 2.23 -10.73 -17.75
N GLY A 65 2.57 -10.03 -16.67
CA GLY A 65 3.30 -8.77 -16.81
C GLY A 65 4.51 -9.06 -17.72
N ARG A 66 4.42 -8.64 -18.99
CA ARG A 66 5.48 -8.84 -19.98
C ARG A 66 6.77 -8.22 -19.51
#